data_AF-A0A353E172-F1
#
_entry.id   AF-A0A353E172-F1
#
_cell.length_a   1.000
_cell.length_b   1.000
_cell.length_c   1.000
_cell.angle_alpha   90.00
_cell.angle_beta   90.00
_cell.angle_gamma   90.00
#
_symmetry.space_group_name_H-M   'P 1'
#
loop_
_entity.id
_entity.type
_entity.pdbx_description
1 polymer ?
#
loop_
_entity_poly.entity_id
_entity_poly.type
_entity_poly.pdbx_seq_one_letter_code
_entity_poly.pdbx_strand_id
1 'polypeptide(L)'
;MRIFMGQPSESYSAVQLADGSYSVRSEVHQETFHPVVGSKVEARCVYFDPMRLEQRWGPRCKELCVWDVGLGSAGNALHLMRAHEKTPRKLRLHSFDKTLGGLRFALDHAEKFPYLHGFERPLETLMQESEVHFQWQHLEVHWKLHLGDLSQKGFMAPAHASARPDAILYDPYSPAKNPEMWSLGMFQSLATCLPTSATLATYSRSTSVRVTLLLAGFVVGKGGQVGEKEETTVAATTATLISPLLGAEWLRRASRSTNAEPIRTLPHQRSSMTHTTWQALLEHPQFQDISLDPRLLRPS
;
A
#
# COMPACT_ATOMS: atom_id res chain seq x y z
N MET A 1 -10.31 33.29 -14.10
CA MET A 1 -10.27 32.22 -15.13
C MET A 1 -8.84 31.69 -15.19
N ARG A 2 -8.51 30.65 -14.42
CA ARG A 2 -7.18 30.01 -14.47
C ARG A 2 -7.23 28.89 -15.49
N ILE A 3 -6.42 29.02 -16.53
CA ILE A 3 -6.23 28.02 -17.57
C ILE A 3 -5.48 26.85 -16.93
N PHE A 4 -6.18 25.72 -16.72
CA PHE A 4 -5.52 24.46 -16.37
C PHE A 4 -4.74 24.00 -17.61
N MET A 5 -3.41 24.08 -17.55
CA MET A 5 -2.54 23.38 -18.51
C MET A 5 -2.81 21.88 -18.37
N GLY A 6 -3.23 21.26 -19.47
CA GLY A 6 -3.77 19.90 -19.50
C GLY A 6 -2.81 18.87 -18.90
N GLN A 7 -3.29 18.15 -17.89
CA GLN A 7 -2.76 16.83 -17.56
C GLN A 7 -2.87 15.96 -18.82
N PRO A 8 -1.93 15.03 -19.08
CA PRO A 8 -2.12 14.04 -20.15
C PRO A 8 -3.50 13.41 -19.97
N SER A 9 -4.26 13.26 -21.07
CA SER A 9 -5.60 12.70 -21.01
C SER A 9 -5.52 11.31 -20.40
N GLU A 10 -5.96 11.17 -19.16
CA GLU A 10 -6.03 9.88 -18.51
C GLU A 10 -6.96 8.98 -19.33
N SER A 11 -6.56 7.73 -19.51
CA SER A 11 -7.32 6.76 -20.28
C SER A 11 -7.34 5.45 -19.52
N TYR A 12 -8.54 4.89 -19.38
CA TYR A 12 -8.80 3.67 -18.64
C TYR A 12 -9.64 2.72 -19.49
N SER A 13 -9.46 1.42 -19.25
CA SER A 13 -10.24 0.34 -19.86
C SER A 13 -10.63 -0.70 -18.83
N ALA A 14 -11.66 -1.49 -19.15
CA ALA A 14 -12.04 -2.66 -18.37
C ALA A 14 -11.45 -3.91 -19.02
N VAL A 15 -10.61 -4.62 -18.29
CA VAL A 15 -9.94 -5.86 -18.73
C VAL A 15 -10.55 -7.05 -18.02
N GLN A 16 -10.96 -8.08 -18.76
CA GLN A 16 -11.45 -9.33 -18.18
C GLN A 16 -10.28 -10.18 -17.68
N LEU A 17 -10.34 -10.62 -16.43
CA LEU A 17 -9.37 -11.50 -15.78
C LEU A 17 -9.67 -12.97 -16.09
N ALA A 18 -8.73 -13.86 -15.73
CA ALA A 18 -8.84 -15.30 -15.99
C ALA A 18 -10.04 -15.96 -15.29
N ASP A 19 -10.51 -15.39 -14.17
CA ASP A 19 -11.68 -15.85 -13.42
C ASP A 19 -13.01 -15.28 -13.95
N GLY A 20 -12.97 -14.50 -15.04
CA GLY A 20 -14.12 -13.86 -15.67
C GLY A 20 -14.53 -12.52 -15.05
N SER A 21 -13.94 -12.11 -13.93
CA SER A 21 -14.15 -10.79 -13.35
C SER A 21 -13.47 -9.69 -14.17
N TYR A 22 -13.82 -8.42 -13.94
CA TYR A 22 -13.16 -7.29 -14.60
C TYR A 22 -12.28 -6.51 -13.64
N SER A 23 -11.22 -5.94 -14.18
CA SER A 23 -10.42 -4.93 -13.50
C SER A 23 -10.16 -3.70 -14.35
N VAL A 24 -9.93 -2.56 -13.69
CA VAL A 24 -9.59 -1.30 -14.35
C VAL A 24 -8.11 -1.35 -14.75
N ARG A 25 -7.82 -0.95 -15.99
CA ARG A 25 -6.46 -0.77 -16.49
C ARG A 25 -6.22 0.70 -16.80
N SER A 26 -5.09 1.24 -16.35
CA SER A 26 -4.60 2.54 -16.81
C SER A 26 -3.82 2.34 -18.10
N GLU A 27 -4.29 2.93 -19.20
CA GLU A 27 -3.62 2.86 -20.49
C GLU A 27 -2.36 3.74 -20.53
N VAL A 28 -2.32 4.81 -19.74
CA VAL A 28 -1.13 5.67 -19.66
C VAL A 28 0.01 4.95 -18.94
N HIS A 29 -0.29 4.28 -17.82
CA HIS A 29 0.73 3.57 -17.05
C HIS A 29 0.99 2.15 -17.58
N GLN A 30 0.06 1.62 -18.39
CA GLN A 30 0.06 0.24 -18.89
C GLN A 30 0.00 -0.80 -17.76
N GLU A 31 -0.68 -0.47 -16.68
CA GLU A 31 -0.86 -1.31 -15.50
C GLU A 31 -2.34 -1.57 -15.23
N THR A 32 -2.66 -2.82 -14.89
CA THR A 32 -4.00 -3.26 -14.51
C THR A 32 -4.09 -3.29 -13.00
N PHE A 33 -5.10 -2.65 -12.42
CA PHE A 33 -5.37 -2.71 -10.99
C PHE A 33 -5.73 -4.16 -10.64
N HIS A 34 -5.37 -4.64 -9.46
CA HIS A 34 -5.72 -5.98 -8.98
C HIS A 34 -5.70 -7.16 -10.02
N PRO A 35 -4.56 -7.43 -10.69
CA PRO A 35 -4.55 -8.11 -11.99
C PRO A 35 -4.70 -9.65 -11.97
N VAL A 36 -4.62 -10.32 -10.82
CA VAL A 36 -4.41 -11.79 -10.80
C VAL A 36 -5.65 -12.61 -10.44
N VAL A 37 -6.27 -12.32 -9.29
CA VAL A 37 -7.30 -13.18 -8.65
C VAL A 37 -8.59 -12.42 -8.34
N GLY A 38 -8.74 -11.24 -8.94
CA GLY A 38 -9.79 -10.27 -8.62
C GLY A 38 -9.52 -9.49 -7.34
N SER A 39 -10.12 -8.29 -7.25
CA SER A 39 -9.84 -7.30 -6.20
C SER A 39 -10.14 -7.79 -4.78
N LYS A 40 -11.09 -8.71 -4.60
CA LYS A 40 -11.46 -9.23 -3.27
C LYS A 40 -10.38 -10.10 -2.65
N VAL A 41 -9.88 -11.08 -3.40
CA VAL A 41 -8.87 -12.02 -2.92
C VAL A 41 -7.55 -11.27 -2.72
N GLU A 42 -7.21 -10.39 -3.65
CA GLU A 42 -6.01 -9.56 -3.53
C GLU A 42 -6.07 -8.63 -2.31
N ALA A 43 -7.18 -7.90 -2.11
CA ALA A 43 -7.37 -7.03 -0.94
C ALA A 43 -7.07 -7.79 0.38
N ARG A 44 -7.59 -9.02 0.47
CA ARG A 44 -7.42 -9.86 1.66
C ARG A 44 -5.99 -10.40 1.79
N CYS A 45 -5.50 -11.10 0.76
CA CYS A 45 -4.23 -11.81 0.83
C CYS A 45 -3.04 -10.86 0.84
N VAL A 46 -3.07 -9.76 0.09
CA VAL A 46 -1.96 -8.81 0.03
C VAL A 46 -2.00 -7.87 1.23
N TYR A 47 -3.17 -7.32 1.56
CA TYR A 47 -3.23 -6.21 2.51
C TYR A 47 -3.75 -6.61 3.89
N PHE A 48 -4.88 -7.30 3.99
CA PHE A 48 -5.54 -7.47 5.29
C PHE A 48 -4.88 -8.53 6.18
N ASP A 49 -4.67 -9.73 5.62
CA ASP A 49 -4.18 -10.87 6.38
C ASP A 49 -2.72 -10.68 6.86
N PRO A 50 -1.78 -10.18 6.04
CA PRO A 50 -0.40 -10.00 6.47
C PRO A 50 -0.24 -8.94 7.57
N MET A 51 -1.09 -7.91 7.54
CA MET A 51 -1.17 -6.89 8.58
C MET A 51 -1.94 -7.33 9.81
N ARG A 52 -2.52 -8.54 9.79
CA ARG A 52 -3.33 -9.11 10.88
C ARG A 52 -4.49 -8.18 11.25
N LEU A 53 -5.12 -7.55 10.26
CA LEU A 53 -6.12 -6.51 10.50
C LEU A 53 -7.32 -7.04 11.29
N GLU A 54 -7.82 -8.24 10.99
CA GLU A 54 -8.96 -8.80 11.71
C GLU A 54 -8.65 -9.06 13.19
N GLN A 55 -7.42 -9.51 13.51
CA GLN A 55 -7.00 -9.74 14.89
C GLN A 55 -6.77 -8.41 15.63
N ARG A 56 -6.17 -7.41 14.97
CA ARG A 56 -5.86 -6.10 15.54
C ARG A 56 -7.11 -5.26 15.74
N TRP A 57 -7.98 -5.23 14.73
CA TRP A 57 -9.33 -4.72 14.83
C TRP A 57 -10.23 -5.77 15.47
N GLY A 58 -9.86 -6.25 16.67
CA GLY A 58 -10.67 -7.19 17.44
C GLY A 58 -11.79 -6.47 18.21
N PRO A 59 -12.59 -7.19 19.02
CA PRO A 59 -13.70 -6.61 19.81
C PRO A 59 -13.30 -5.46 20.76
N ARG A 60 -12.02 -5.35 21.13
CA ARG A 60 -11.50 -4.30 22.01
C ARG A 60 -11.15 -3.00 21.28
N CYS A 61 -11.07 -3.02 19.95
CA CYS A 61 -10.73 -1.88 19.12
C CYS A 61 -12.03 -1.31 18.51
N LYS A 62 -12.46 -0.14 19.00
CA LYS A 62 -13.74 0.48 18.59
C LYS A 62 -13.64 1.28 17.30
N GLU A 63 -12.47 1.85 17.01
CA GLU A 63 -12.17 2.61 15.80
C GLU A 63 -10.86 2.10 15.21
N LEU A 64 -10.85 1.83 13.90
CA LEU A 64 -9.64 1.56 13.12
C LEU A 64 -9.38 2.74 12.18
N CYS A 65 -8.18 3.29 12.21
CA CYS A 65 -7.74 4.29 11.24
C CYS A 65 -6.90 3.62 10.14
N VAL A 66 -7.33 3.74 8.89
CA VAL A 66 -6.64 3.18 7.72
C VAL A 66 -6.27 4.28 6.76
N TRP A 67 -5.03 4.24 6.29
CA TRP A 67 -4.59 5.03 5.14
C TRP A 67 -4.56 4.14 3.90
N ASP A 68 -5.18 4.60 2.83
CA ASP A 68 -5.27 3.92 1.55
C ASP A 68 -4.53 4.76 0.50
N VAL A 69 -3.28 4.37 0.19
CA VAL A 69 -2.37 5.13 -0.67
C VAL A 69 -2.43 4.54 -2.08
N GLY A 70 -3.03 5.29 -3.01
CA GLY A 70 -3.41 4.81 -4.33
C GLY A 70 -4.86 4.32 -4.32
N LEU A 71 -5.81 5.24 -4.16
CA LEU A 71 -7.24 4.92 -4.16
C LEU A 71 -7.65 4.12 -5.41
N GLY A 72 -7.11 4.48 -6.57
CA GLY A 72 -7.37 3.80 -7.84
C GLY A 72 -8.86 3.73 -8.15
N SER A 73 -9.41 2.51 -8.19
CA SER A 73 -10.85 2.26 -8.39
C SER A 73 -11.62 1.94 -7.09
N ALA A 74 -11.06 2.32 -5.94
CA ALA A 74 -11.56 2.09 -4.58
C ALA A 74 -11.67 0.62 -4.13
N GLY A 75 -10.99 -0.31 -4.81
CA GLY A 75 -11.06 -1.75 -4.52
C GLY A 75 -10.74 -2.09 -3.05
N ASN A 76 -9.54 -1.74 -2.58
CA ASN A 76 -9.10 -2.07 -1.21
C ASN A 76 -10.01 -1.46 -0.14
N ALA A 77 -10.37 -0.18 -0.28
CA ALA A 77 -11.27 0.53 0.62
C ALA A 77 -12.63 -0.17 0.78
N LEU A 78 -13.27 -0.51 -0.34
CA LEU A 78 -14.61 -1.09 -0.32
C LEU A 78 -14.60 -2.56 0.14
N HIS A 79 -13.56 -3.32 -0.21
CA HIS A 79 -13.40 -4.68 0.32
C HIS A 79 -13.15 -4.70 1.82
N LEU A 80 -12.45 -3.69 2.37
CA LEU A 80 -12.30 -3.53 3.82
C LEU A 80 -13.66 -3.27 4.48
N MET A 81 -14.48 -2.38 3.92
CA MET A 81 -15.82 -2.08 4.45
C MET A 81 -16.72 -3.32 4.43
N ARG A 82 -16.73 -4.06 3.31
CA ARG A 82 -17.51 -5.30 3.16
C ARG A 82 -17.07 -6.40 4.12
N ALA A 83 -15.76 -6.55 4.36
CA ALA A 83 -15.23 -7.54 5.29
C ALA A 83 -15.72 -7.32 6.73
N HIS A 84 -16.11 -6.09 7.09
CA HIS A 84 -16.48 -5.70 8.45
C HIS A 84 -17.92 -5.20 8.62
N GLU A 85 -18.76 -5.31 7.59
CA GLU A 85 -20.15 -4.80 7.57
C GLU A 85 -21.05 -5.38 8.67
N LYS A 86 -20.73 -6.59 9.16
CA LYS A 86 -21.53 -7.28 10.20
C LYS A 86 -21.14 -6.93 11.63
N THR A 87 -20.10 -6.12 11.84
CA THR A 87 -19.57 -5.85 13.18
C THR A 87 -19.73 -4.36 13.54
N PRO A 88 -20.40 -4.03 14.66
CA PRO A 88 -20.58 -2.64 15.08
C PRO A 88 -19.24 -2.01 15.49
N ARG A 89 -18.68 -1.20 14.59
CA ARG A 89 -17.36 -0.56 14.74
C ARG A 89 -17.31 0.75 13.96
N LYS A 90 -16.25 1.53 14.17
CA LYS A 90 -15.93 2.72 13.41
C LYS A 90 -14.72 2.48 12.51
N LEU A 91 -14.81 2.89 11.26
CA LEU A 91 -13.71 2.95 10.31
C LEU A 91 -13.45 4.41 9.96
N ARG A 92 -12.24 4.89 10.27
CA ARG A 92 -11.72 6.14 9.74
C ARG A 92 -10.81 5.81 8.57
N LEU A 93 -11.19 6.24 7.38
CA LEU A 93 -10.44 5.97 6.16
C LEU A 93 -9.92 7.27 5.57
N HIS A 94 -8.62 7.31 5.30
CA HIS A 94 -7.98 8.38 4.56
C HIS A 94 -7.41 7.81 3.26
N SER A 95 -8.06 8.09 2.14
CA SER A 95 -7.54 7.67 0.82
C SER A 95 -6.75 8.79 0.17
N PHE A 96 -5.64 8.45 -0.47
CA PHE A 96 -4.74 9.38 -1.15
C PHE A 96 -4.63 8.97 -2.61
N ASP A 97 -4.79 9.92 -3.51
CA ASP A 97 -4.56 9.68 -4.93
C ASP A 97 -4.16 10.97 -5.63
N LYS A 98 -3.44 10.86 -6.74
CA LYS A 98 -3.13 11.98 -7.62
C LYS A 98 -4.34 12.34 -8.48
N THR A 99 -5.19 11.36 -8.79
CA THR A 99 -6.35 11.52 -9.67
C THR A 99 -7.54 10.67 -9.24
N LEU A 100 -8.72 11.00 -9.76
CA LEU A 100 -9.95 10.22 -9.59
C LEU A 100 -10.40 9.54 -10.87
N GLY A 101 -9.60 9.59 -11.95
CA GLY A 101 -10.01 9.04 -13.24
C GLY A 101 -10.33 7.55 -13.20
N GLY A 102 -9.52 6.75 -12.48
CA GLY A 102 -9.75 5.32 -12.31
C GLY A 102 -11.06 5.00 -11.58
N LEU A 103 -11.35 5.75 -10.51
CA LEU A 103 -12.62 5.64 -9.77
C LEU A 103 -13.81 6.09 -10.61
N ARG A 104 -13.69 7.21 -11.32
CA ARG A 104 -14.74 7.72 -12.22
C ARG A 104 -15.08 6.68 -13.28
N PHE A 105 -14.06 6.14 -13.95
CA PHE A 105 -14.23 5.07 -14.93
C PHE A 105 -14.93 3.85 -14.33
N ALA A 106 -14.53 3.42 -13.12
CA ALA A 106 -15.15 2.28 -12.47
C ALA A 106 -16.64 2.53 -12.16
N LEU A 107 -17.02 3.73 -11.72
CA LEU A 107 -18.41 4.11 -11.47
C LEU A 107 -19.24 4.19 -12.76
N ASP A 108 -18.68 4.76 -13.83
CA ASP A 108 -19.35 4.86 -15.14
C ASP A 108 -19.59 3.48 -15.78
N HIS A 109 -18.89 2.45 -15.30
CA HIS A 109 -18.98 1.05 -15.74
C HIS A 109 -19.28 0.09 -14.56
N ALA A 110 -20.07 0.54 -13.58
CA ALA A 110 -20.29 -0.19 -12.34
C ALA A 110 -20.83 -1.62 -12.55
N GLU A 111 -21.53 -1.89 -13.65
CA GLU A 111 -22.01 -3.22 -14.03
C GLU A 111 -20.90 -4.26 -14.17
N LYS A 112 -19.67 -3.81 -14.48
CA LYS A 112 -18.48 -4.67 -14.57
C LYS A 112 -17.75 -4.83 -13.25
N PHE A 113 -18.05 -3.99 -12.26
CA PHE A 113 -17.33 -3.91 -10.99
C PHE A 113 -18.28 -4.10 -9.79
N PRO A 114 -18.79 -5.32 -9.54
CA PRO A 114 -19.80 -5.58 -8.51
C PRO A 114 -19.39 -5.18 -7.09
N TYR A 115 -18.10 -5.00 -6.82
CA TYR A 115 -17.63 -4.53 -5.52
C TYR A 115 -18.11 -3.10 -5.19
N LEU A 116 -18.46 -2.29 -6.21
CA LEU A 116 -19.03 -0.95 -6.08
C LEU A 116 -20.50 -0.95 -5.64
N HIS A 117 -21.24 -2.04 -5.84
CA HIS A 117 -22.70 -2.06 -5.63
C HIS A 117 -23.11 -1.63 -4.21
N GLY A 118 -23.91 -0.56 -4.11
CA GLY A 118 -24.37 0.02 -2.87
C GLY A 118 -23.46 1.13 -2.30
N PHE A 119 -22.30 1.38 -2.92
CA PHE A 119 -21.38 2.45 -2.55
C PHE A 119 -21.38 3.62 -3.54
N GLU A 120 -22.19 3.58 -4.60
CA GLU A 120 -22.21 4.60 -5.66
C GLU A 120 -22.41 6.00 -5.09
N ARG A 121 -23.44 6.19 -4.25
CA ARG A 121 -23.72 7.49 -3.61
C ARG A 121 -22.59 7.95 -2.68
N PRO A 122 -22.10 7.14 -1.71
CA PRO A 122 -20.94 7.52 -0.91
C PRO A 122 -19.70 7.90 -1.73
N LEU A 123 -19.42 7.18 -2.82
CA LEU A 123 -18.29 7.47 -3.70
C LEU A 123 -18.49 8.78 -4.48
N GLU A 124 -19.70 9.03 -5.00
CA GLU A 124 -20.03 10.31 -5.63
C GLU A 124 -19.83 11.48 -4.66
N THR A 125 -20.33 11.37 -3.43
CA THR A 125 -20.13 12.38 -2.38
C THR A 125 -18.65 12.53 -2.04
N LEU A 126 -17.90 11.44 -1.86
CA LEU A 126 -16.45 11.48 -1.59
C LEU A 126 -15.71 12.23 -2.71
N MET A 127 -16.05 12.00 -3.97
CA MET A 127 -15.41 12.65 -5.11
C MET A 127 -15.76 14.14 -5.23
N GLN A 128 -16.95 14.55 -4.79
CA GLN A 128 -17.44 15.93 -4.87
C GLN A 128 -16.97 16.77 -3.67
N GLU A 129 -17.08 16.20 -2.48
CA GLU A 129 -16.89 16.90 -1.20
C GLU A 129 -15.54 16.59 -0.54
N SER A 130 -14.78 15.63 -1.08
CA SER A 130 -13.53 15.10 -0.50
C SER A 130 -13.68 14.46 0.88
N GLU A 131 -14.90 14.31 1.38
CA GLU A 131 -15.22 13.67 2.65
C GLU A 131 -16.66 13.14 2.61
N VAL A 132 -16.90 11.97 3.21
CA VAL A 132 -18.24 11.41 3.35
C VAL A 132 -18.34 10.59 4.63
N HIS A 133 -19.44 10.76 5.36
CA HIS A 133 -19.74 10.00 6.57
C HIS A 133 -21.03 9.22 6.34
N PHE A 134 -21.00 7.91 6.56
CA PHE A 134 -22.17 7.05 6.31
C PHE A 134 -22.13 5.77 7.14
N GLN A 135 -23.27 5.10 7.21
CA GLN A 135 -23.42 3.81 7.86
C GLN A 135 -23.48 2.71 6.78
N TRP A 136 -22.53 1.77 6.79
CA TRP A 136 -22.57 0.56 5.98
C TRP A 136 -22.96 -0.63 6.85
N GLN A 137 -24.24 -1.00 6.84
CA GLN A 137 -24.79 -2.02 7.74
C GLN A 137 -24.50 -1.67 9.21
N HIS A 138 -23.65 -2.42 9.91
CA HIS A 138 -23.24 -2.13 11.29
C HIS A 138 -21.96 -1.29 11.39
N LEU A 139 -21.26 -1.04 10.28
CA LEU A 139 -20.02 -0.28 10.26
C LEU A 139 -20.29 1.22 10.06
N GLU A 140 -19.85 2.06 10.99
CA GLU A 140 -19.81 3.52 10.83
C GLU A 140 -18.53 3.90 10.08
N VAL A 141 -18.65 4.60 8.96
CA VAL A 141 -17.52 4.96 8.08
C VAL A 141 -17.37 6.48 8.01
N HIS A 142 -16.18 6.97 8.36
CA HIS A 142 -15.74 8.35 8.12
C HIS A 142 -14.62 8.30 7.08
N TRP A 143 -14.91 8.69 5.85
CA TRP A 143 -13.97 8.59 4.74
C TRP A 143 -13.57 9.96 4.22
N LYS A 144 -12.28 10.26 4.23
CA LYS A 144 -11.69 11.48 3.68
C LYS A 144 -10.77 11.16 2.51
N LEU A 145 -10.92 11.90 1.42
CA LEU A 145 -10.06 11.86 0.25
C LEU A 145 -9.04 13.00 0.30
N HIS A 146 -7.79 12.66 0.04
CA HIS A 146 -6.68 13.60 -0.12
C HIS A 146 -6.21 13.57 -1.57
N LEU A 147 -6.79 14.45 -2.39
CA LEU A 147 -6.43 14.55 -3.81
C LEU A 147 -5.16 15.41 -3.98
N GLY A 148 -4.15 14.83 -4.59
CA GLY A 148 -2.92 15.53 -4.94
C GLY A 148 -1.72 14.61 -5.09
N ASP A 149 -0.66 15.14 -5.71
CA ASP A 149 0.55 14.38 -5.93
C ASP A 149 1.37 14.25 -4.63
N LEU A 150 1.20 13.12 -3.94
CA LEU A 150 1.94 12.80 -2.73
C LEU A 150 3.46 12.78 -2.96
N SER A 151 3.93 12.47 -4.17
CA SER A 151 5.36 12.46 -4.47
C SER A 151 6.04 13.82 -4.33
N GLN A 152 5.27 14.89 -4.54
CA GLN A 152 5.76 16.26 -4.44
C GLN A 152 5.61 16.82 -3.02
N LYS A 153 4.57 16.40 -2.30
CA LYS A 153 4.22 16.95 -0.98
C LYS A 153 4.79 16.14 0.18
N GLY A 154 5.07 14.86 -0.04
CA GLY A 154 5.29 13.89 1.03
C GLY A 154 4.05 13.70 1.89
N PHE A 155 4.20 12.94 2.97
CA PHE A 155 3.22 12.83 4.04
C PHE A 155 3.43 13.93 5.08
N MET A 156 2.32 14.46 5.59
CA MET A 156 2.33 15.41 6.70
C MET A 156 1.71 14.76 7.93
N ALA A 157 2.38 14.90 9.07
CA ALA A 157 1.87 14.36 10.32
C ALA A 157 0.48 14.95 10.62
N PRO A 158 -0.55 14.12 10.84
CA PRO A 158 -1.87 14.62 11.14
C PRO A 158 -1.88 15.42 12.45
N ALA A 159 -2.63 16.52 12.46
CA ALA A 159 -2.80 17.35 13.66
C ALA A 159 -3.44 16.58 14.82
N HIS A 160 -4.38 15.68 14.51
CA HIS A 160 -5.07 14.84 15.49
C HIS A 160 -4.51 13.42 15.49
N ALA A 161 -4.25 12.88 16.68
CA ALA A 161 -3.73 11.52 16.85
C ALA A 161 -4.65 10.44 16.24
N SER A 162 -5.98 10.65 16.27
CA SER A 162 -6.97 9.73 15.69
C SER A 162 -6.87 9.60 14.17
N ALA A 163 -6.25 10.57 13.48
CA ALA A 163 -6.04 10.52 12.04
C ALA A 163 -4.73 9.81 11.65
N ARG A 164 -3.93 9.38 12.62
CA ARG A 164 -2.74 8.55 12.36
C ARG A 164 -3.15 7.10 12.09
N PRO A 165 -2.55 6.41 11.11
CA PRO A 165 -3.03 5.11 10.68
C PRO A 165 -2.58 4.00 11.63
N ASP A 166 -3.49 3.08 11.93
CA ASP A 166 -3.17 1.76 12.45
C ASP A 166 -2.66 0.83 11.34
N ALA A 167 -3.14 1.04 10.12
CA ALA A 167 -2.82 0.25 8.95
C ALA A 167 -2.75 1.09 7.67
N ILE A 168 -1.86 0.70 6.77
CA ILE A 168 -1.62 1.38 5.49
C ILE A 168 -1.74 0.37 4.36
N LEU A 169 -2.72 0.58 3.48
CA LEU A 169 -2.85 -0.11 2.21
C LEU A 169 -1.99 0.69 1.22
N TYR A 170 -0.78 0.19 0.90
CA TYR A 170 0.17 0.92 0.07
C TYR A 170 0.18 0.35 -1.36
N ASP A 171 -0.62 0.95 -2.22
CA ASP A 171 -0.98 0.46 -3.56
C ASP A 171 -0.86 1.52 -4.68
N PRO A 172 0.22 2.32 -4.76
CA PRO A 172 0.45 3.14 -5.95
C PRO A 172 0.89 2.26 -7.13
N TYR A 173 0.95 2.85 -8.34
CA TYR A 173 1.56 2.21 -9.51
C TYR A 173 2.99 1.70 -9.22
N SER A 174 3.45 0.71 -9.98
CA SER A 174 4.66 -0.05 -9.63
C SER A 174 5.92 0.82 -9.52
N PRO A 175 6.97 0.35 -8.81
CA PRO A 175 8.23 1.08 -8.73
C PRO A 175 8.87 1.42 -10.07
N ALA A 176 8.54 0.68 -11.14
CA ALA A 176 9.01 0.99 -12.48
C ALA A 176 8.26 2.15 -13.14
N LYS A 177 6.99 2.37 -12.76
CA LYS A 177 6.12 3.40 -13.33
C LYS A 177 6.02 4.65 -12.48
N ASN A 178 6.13 4.50 -11.17
CA ASN A 178 5.95 5.57 -10.19
C ASN A 178 7.06 5.54 -9.12
N PRO A 179 8.36 5.49 -9.48
CA PRO A 179 9.47 5.30 -8.54
C PRO A 179 9.49 6.30 -7.37
N GLU A 180 8.96 7.51 -7.56
CA GLU A 180 8.90 8.57 -6.57
C GLU A 180 8.12 8.20 -5.29
N MET A 181 7.04 7.43 -5.44
CA MET A 181 6.26 6.91 -4.30
C MET A 181 7.06 5.85 -3.52
N TRP A 182 7.93 5.11 -4.19
CA TRP A 182 8.71 4.03 -3.55
C TRP A 182 10.06 4.49 -3.00
N SER A 183 10.30 5.80 -2.97
CA SER A 183 11.58 6.37 -2.58
C SER A 183 11.84 6.30 -1.07
N LEU A 184 13.11 6.32 -0.68
CA LEU A 184 13.52 6.38 0.72
C LEU A 184 12.96 7.61 1.41
N GLY A 185 13.02 8.78 0.73
CA GLY A 185 12.45 10.02 1.25
C GLY A 185 10.95 9.92 1.49
N MET A 186 10.22 9.25 0.59
CA MET A 186 8.78 9.00 0.76
C MET A 186 8.50 8.12 1.98
N PHE A 187 9.18 6.98 2.12
CA PHE A 187 8.96 6.11 3.27
C PHE A 187 9.42 6.72 4.60
N GLN A 188 10.47 7.54 4.60
CA GLN A 188 10.88 8.31 5.78
C GLN A 188 9.82 9.35 6.16
N SER A 189 9.31 10.11 5.20
CA SER A 189 8.21 11.05 5.42
C SER A 189 6.97 10.34 5.97
N LEU A 190 6.61 9.17 5.41
CA LEU A 190 5.53 8.33 5.94
C LEU A 190 5.78 7.89 7.38
N ALA A 191 6.98 7.41 7.69
CA ALA A 191 7.36 6.96 9.04
C ALA A 191 7.17 8.05 10.11
N THR A 192 7.41 9.33 9.78
CA THR A 192 7.16 10.45 10.72
C THR A 192 5.69 10.62 11.13
N CYS A 193 4.76 10.10 10.33
CA CYS A 193 3.33 10.23 10.57
C CYS A 193 2.77 9.07 11.41
N LEU A 194 3.53 7.99 11.57
CA LEU A 194 3.01 6.74 12.15
C LEU A 194 2.93 6.80 13.68
N PRO A 195 1.92 6.15 14.27
CA PRO A 195 1.93 5.84 15.70
C PRO A 195 2.95 4.73 15.99
N THR A 196 3.17 4.44 17.28
CA THR A 196 4.06 3.34 17.71
C THR A 196 3.65 1.98 17.15
N SER A 197 2.36 1.77 16.87
CA SER A 197 1.82 0.51 16.38
C SER A 197 1.08 0.68 15.05
N ALA A 198 1.81 0.69 13.95
CA ALA A 198 1.25 0.70 12.60
C ALA A 198 1.82 -0.40 11.73
N THR A 199 1.02 -0.86 10.78
CA THR A 199 1.43 -1.79 9.72
C THR A 199 1.23 -1.17 8.35
N LEU A 200 2.01 -1.63 7.38
CA LEU A 200 1.90 -1.28 5.98
C LEU A 200 1.95 -2.57 5.17
N ALA A 201 1.10 -2.72 4.17
CA ALA A 201 1.21 -3.81 3.21
C ALA A 201 1.21 -3.27 1.79
N THR A 202 1.92 -3.98 0.91
CA THR A 202 2.03 -3.64 -0.50
C THR A 202 2.22 -4.89 -1.35
N TYR A 203 1.66 -4.89 -2.56
CA TYR A 203 1.87 -5.95 -3.54
C TYR A 203 3.33 -6.07 -3.99
N SER A 204 4.13 -5.00 -3.86
CA SER A 204 5.50 -4.97 -4.33
C SER A 204 6.37 -5.98 -3.59
N ARG A 205 7.07 -6.80 -4.36
CA ARG A 205 8.06 -7.80 -3.91
C ARG A 205 9.50 -7.41 -4.19
N SER A 206 9.71 -6.20 -4.68
CA SER A 206 11.04 -5.73 -5.11
C SER A 206 12.02 -5.76 -3.94
N THR A 207 13.21 -6.33 -4.17
CA THR A 207 14.29 -6.28 -3.18
C THR A 207 14.63 -4.83 -2.83
N SER A 208 14.72 -3.93 -3.81
CA SER A 208 14.97 -2.51 -3.58
C SER A 208 13.89 -1.85 -2.71
N VAL A 209 12.61 -2.22 -2.88
CA VAL A 209 11.53 -1.69 -2.02
C VAL A 209 11.66 -2.20 -0.59
N ARG A 210 11.90 -3.50 -0.40
CA ARG A 210 12.12 -4.08 0.93
C ARG A 210 13.34 -3.48 1.64
N VAL A 211 14.44 -3.26 0.92
CA VAL A 211 15.64 -2.56 1.44
C VAL A 211 15.30 -1.11 1.78
N THR A 212 14.56 -0.41 0.91
CA THR A 212 14.17 0.99 1.16
C THR A 212 13.29 1.12 2.40
N LEU A 213 12.34 0.21 2.62
CA LEU A 213 11.50 0.15 3.82
C LEU A 213 12.35 -0.08 5.09
N LEU A 214 13.28 -1.03 5.06
CA LEU A 214 14.19 -1.29 6.18
C LEU A 214 15.04 -0.04 6.51
N LEU A 215 15.61 0.60 5.50
CA LEU A 215 16.40 1.82 5.69
C LEU A 215 15.56 3.05 6.08
N ALA A 216 14.25 3.03 5.84
CA ALA A 216 13.31 4.01 6.37
C ALA A 216 12.93 3.77 7.84
N GLY A 217 13.41 2.68 8.45
CA GLY A 217 13.19 2.35 9.86
C GLY A 217 12.00 1.41 10.13
N PHE A 218 11.43 0.80 9.10
CA PHE A 218 10.40 -0.22 9.29
C PHE A 218 11.02 -1.58 9.58
N VAL A 219 10.35 -2.39 10.39
CA VAL A 219 10.53 -3.85 10.31
C VAL A 219 9.79 -4.36 9.09
N VAL A 220 10.37 -5.33 8.37
CA VAL A 220 9.81 -5.86 7.13
C VAL A 220 9.70 -7.38 7.21
N GLY A 221 8.55 -7.88 6.79
CA GLY A 221 8.22 -9.29 6.76
C GLY A 221 7.74 -9.76 5.39
N LYS A 222 7.51 -11.06 5.34
CA LYS A 222 6.90 -11.78 4.23
C LYS A 222 5.41 -11.47 4.23
N GLY A 223 4.91 -10.88 3.14
CA GLY A 223 3.49 -10.64 2.93
C GLY A 223 2.72 -11.92 2.58
N GLY A 224 1.47 -11.77 2.18
CA GLY A 224 0.66 -12.90 1.73
C GLY A 224 1.00 -13.33 0.30
N GLN A 225 0.38 -14.42 -0.13
CA GLN A 225 0.57 -14.99 -1.46
C GLN A 225 -0.70 -14.82 -2.28
N VAL A 226 -0.53 -14.42 -3.53
CA VAL A 226 -1.60 -14.35 -4.52
C VAL A 226 -1.21 -15.22 -5.72
N GLY A 227 -2.06 -16.18 -6.09
CA GLY A 227 -1.76 -17.14 -7.14
C GLY A 227 -0.60 -18.09 -6.79
N GLU A 228 0.11 -18.59 -7.80
CA GLU A 228 0.92 -19.81 -7.64
C GLU A 228 2.34 -19.66 -7.04
N LYS A 229 2.90 -18.48 -6.74
CA LYS A 229 4.30 -18.47 -6.23
C LYS A 229 4.90 -17.26 -5.53
N GLU A 230 4.22 -16.12 -5.39
CA GLU A 230 4.96 -14.88 -5.11
C GLU A 230 4.46 -14.14 -3.87
N GLU A 231 5.35 -14.05 -2.89
CA GLU A 231 5.15 -13.43 -1.58
C GLU A 231 5.28 -11.91 -1.69
N THR A 232 4.23 -11.20 -1.26
CA THR A 232 4.19 -9.72 -1.23
C THR A 232 4.99 -9.16 -0.04
N THR A 233 4.89 -7.87 0.26
CA THR A 233 5.63 -7.25 1.37
C THR A 233 4.68 -6.72 2.42
N VAL A 234 4.97 -7.03 3.68
CA VAL A 234 4.36 -6.37 4.85
C VAL A 234 5.46 -5.71 5.66
N ALA A 235 5.19 -4.53 6.20
CA ALA A 235 6.08 -3.75 7.04
C ALA A 235 5.33 -3.27 8.29
N ALA A 236 6.07 -2.95 9.34
CA ALA A 236 5.48 -2.40 10.56
C ALA A 236 6.47 -1.50 11.30
N THR A 237 5.96 -0.75 12.26
CA THR A 237 6.77 0.05 13.19
C THR A 237 7.44 -0.81 14.26
N THR A 238 6.91 -2.02 14.54
CA THR A 238 7.47 -2.95 15.52
C THR A 238 7.36 -4.41 15.07
N ALA A 239 8.36 -5.22 15.42
CA ALA A 239 8.48 -6.63 15.06
C ALA A 239 7.29 -7.49 15.50
N THR A 240 6.63 -7.16 16.61
CA THR A 240 5.53 -7.94 17.18
C THR A 240 4.24 -7.89 16.35
N LEU A 241 4.11 -6.91 15.45
CA LEU A 241 2.89 -6.70 14.67
C LEU A 241 2.79 -7.62 13.46
N ILE A 242 3.92 -8.12 12.94
CA ILE A 242 3.98 -8.87 11.70
C ILE A 242 4.83 -10.12 11.86
N SER A 243 4.49 -11.17 11.11
CA SER A 243 5.29 -12.39 11.06
C SER A 243 4.92 -13.20 9.82
N PRO A 244 5.89 -13.86 9.16
CA PRO A 244 7.31 -13.92 9.55
C PRO A 244 8.12 -12.70 9.06
N LEU A 245 9.13 -12.30 9.83
CA LEU A 245 10.08 -11.25 9.45
C LEU A 245 11.04 -11.75 8.36
N LEU A 246 11.59 -10.81 7.58
CA LEU A 246 12.74 -11.11 6.72
C LEU A 246 13.95 -11.44 7.61
N GLY A 247 14.72 -12.45 7.24
CA GLY A 247 15.89 -12.91 8.02
C GLY A 247 17.07 -13.27 7.13
N ALA A 248 17.99 -14.08 7.67
CA ALA A 248 19.26 -14.44 7.02
C ALA A 248 19.08 -15.03 5.60
N GLU A 249 18.02 -15.80 5.37
CA GLU A 249 17.70 -16.33 4.03
C GLU A 249 17.40 -15.22 3.02
N TRP A 250 16.63 -14.20 3.43
CA TRP A 250 16.34 -13.06 2.58
C TRP A 250 17.58 -12.19 2.35
N LEU A 251 18.41 -11.97 3.37
CA LEU A 251 19.68 -11.24 3.23
C LEU A 251 20.61 -11.90 2.17
N ARG A 252 20.71 -13.24 2.16
CA ARG A 252 21.44 -13.97 1.11
C ARG A 252 20.86 -13.79 -0.29
N ARG A 253 19.56 -13.59 -0.43
CA ARG A 253 18.92 -13.29 -1.72
C ARG A 253 19.16 -11.84 -2.11
N ALA A 254 19.06 -10.91 -1.15
CA ALA A 254 19.27 -9.49 -1.38
C ALA A 254 20.69 -9.18 -1.83
N SER A 255 21.72 -9.79 -1.23
CA SER A 255 23.12 -9.57 -1.61
C SER A 255 23.48 -9.98 -3.05
N ARG A 256 22.68 -10.87 -3.64
CA ARG A 256 22.86 -11.34 -5.04
C ARG A 256 21.92 -10.67 -6.02
N SER A 257 21.03 -9.81 -5.54
CA SER A 257 20.01 -9.18 -6.37
C SER A 257 20.59 -7.97 -7.09
N THR A 258 20.32 -7.89 -8.40
CA THR A 258 20.68 -6.75 -9.27
C THR A 258 19.69 -5.57 -9.15
N ASN A 259 18.76 -5.65 -8.21
CA ASN A 259 17.74 -4.63 -7.94
C ASN A 259 17.56 -4.50 -6.42
N ALA A 260 18.65 -4.17 -5.73
CA ALA A 260 18.71 -4.18 -4.27
C ALA A 260 19.10 -2.83 -3.67
N GLU A 261 19.66 -1.91 -4.46
CA GLU A 261 19.94 -0.56 -3.96
C GLU A 261 18.64 0.19 -3.66
N PRO A 262 18.54 0.94 -2.54
CA PRO A 262 17.37 1.71 -2.19
C PRO A 262 17.06 2.79 -3.23
N ILE A 263 15.78 3.11 -3.34
CA ILE A 263 15.27 4.10 -4.26
C ILE A 263 15.51 5.49 -3.66
N ARG A 264 16.70 6.08 -3.85
CA ARG A 264 17.05 7.38 -3.24
C ARG A 264 16.83 8.56 -4.18
N THR A 265 17.24 8.41 -5.44
CA THR A 265 17.24 9.47 -6.45
C THR A 265 16.45 9.02 -7.68
N LEU A 266 15.88 10.00 -8.38
CA LEU A 266 15.13 9.79 -9.61
C LEU A 266 15.90 10.36 -10.82
N PRO A 267 15.89 9.67 -11.97
CA PRO A 267 15.27 8.37 -12.22
C PRO A 267 15.98 7.24 -11.47
N HIS A 268 15.20 6.33 -10.86
CA HIS A 268 15.78 5.18 -10.16
C HIS A 268 16.34 4.19 -11.18
N GLN A 269 17.63 3.88 -11.05
CA GLN A 269 18.27 2.83 -11.83
C GLN A 269 18.40 1.58 -10.97
N ARG A 270 17.97 0.44 -11.51
CA ARG A 270 18.15 -0.85 -10.85
C ARG A 270 19.63 -1.16 -10.76
N SER A 271 20.10 -1.40 -9.54
CA SER A 271 21.49 -1.78 -9.30
C SER A 271 21.60 -2.77 -8.14
N SER A 272 22.72 -3.50 -8.14
CA SER A 272 23.16 -4.27 -6.99
C SER A 272 23.44 -3.35 -5.81
N MET A 273 23.31 -3.91 -4.60
CA MET A 273 23.52 -3.17 -3.38
C MET A 273 24.97 -2.70 -3.24
N THR A 274 25.17 -1.45 -2.87
CA THR A 274 26.47 -0.90 -2.50
C THR A 274 26.92 -1.42 -1.13
N HIS A 275 28.23 -1.39 -0.87
CA HIS A 275 28.78 -1.79 0.43
C HIS A 275 28.20 -0.97 1.60
N THR A 276 28.05 0.35 1.41
CA THR A 276 27.49 1.24 2.42
C THR A 276 26.03 0.91 2.72
N THR A 277 25.21 0.66 1.69
CA THR A 277 23.83 0.22 1.87
C THR A 277 23.77 -1.14 2.57
N TRP A 278 24.68 -2.06 2.24
CA TRP A 278 24.76 -3.36 2.91
C TRP A 278 25.10 -3.25 4.40
N GLN A 279 26.07 -2.41 4.78
CA GLN A 279 26.42 -2.17 6.19
C GLN A 279 25.23 -1.60 6.96
N ALA A 280 24.59 -0.55 6.43
CA ALA A 280 23.40 0.05 7.04
C ALA A 280 22.26 -0.96 7.19
N LEU A 281 22.11 -1.87 6.22
CA LEU A 281 21.12 -2.95 6.30
C LEU A 281 21.44 -3.92 7.43
N LEU A 282 22.70 -4.33 7.61
CA LEU A 282 23.10 -5.24 8.69
C LEU A 282 22.98 -4.61 10.08
N GLU A 283 23.13 -3.29 10.19
CA GLU A 283 22.93 -2.54 11.43
C GLU A 283 21.44 -2.39 11.83
N HIS A 284 20.52 -2.70 10.91
CA HIS A 284 19.09 -2.57 11.21
C HIS A 284 18.67 -3.48 12.38
N PRO A 285 17.88 -2.97 13.36
CA PRO A 285 17.53 -3.73 14.58
C PRO A 285 16.93 -5.11 14.33
N GLN A 286 16.19 -5.27 13.24
CA GLN A 286 15.60 -6.56 12.84
C GLN A 286 16.64 -7.69 12.66
N PHE A 287 17.90 -7.36 12.36
CA PHE A 287 18.93 -8.35 12.05
C PHE A 287 20.00 -8.51 13.14
N GLN A 288 19.89 -7.79 14.26
CA GLN A 288 20.89 -7.85 15.33
C GLN A 288 20.91 -9.20 16.06
N ASP A 289 19.75 -9.86 16.19
CA ASP A 289 19.60 -11.11 16.95
C ASP A 289 19.62 -12.38 16.08
N ILE A 290 19.90 -12.27 14.78
CA ILE A 290 19.97 -13.43 13.88
C ILE A 290 21.42 -13.90 13.66
N SER A 291 21.63 -15.22 13.72
CA SER A 291 22.93 -15.79 13.35
C SER A 291 23.14 -15.62 11.84
N LEU A 292 24.08 -14.75 11.47
CA LEU A 292 24.45 -14.50 10.08
C LEU A 292 25.60 -15.42 9.67
N ASP A 293 25.53 -15.97 8.45
CA ASP A 293 26.64 -16.68 7.84
C ASP A 293 27.86 -15.72 7.74
N PRO A 294 29.06 -16.07 8.23
CA PRO A 294 30.24 -15.21 8.15
C PRO A 294 30.57 -14.73 6.74
N ARG A 295 30.12 -15.45 5.69
CA ARG A 295 30.26 -15.03 4.29
C ARG A 295 29.43 -13.80 3.92
N LEU A 296 28.37 -13.50 4.66
CA LEU A 296 27.57 -12.27 4.52
C LEU A 296 28.23 -11.06 5.18
N LEU A 297 29.17 -11.28 6.09
CA LEU A 297 29.88 -10.24 6.82
C LEU A 297 31.20 -9.81 6.13
N ARG A 298 31.59 -10.49 5.05
CA ARG A 298 32.81 -10.16 4.30
C ARG A 298 32.48 -9.25 3.12
N PRO A 299 33.23 -8.15 2.90
CA PRO A 299 33.09 -7.35 1.70
C PRO A 299 33.34 -8.23 0.46
N SER A 300 32.46 -8.13 -0.54
CA SER A 300 32.77 -8.54 -1.92
C SER A 300 33.62 -7.49 -2.60
#